data_AF-K5XLE2-F1
#
_entry.id   AF-K5XLE2-F1
#
_cell.length_a   1.000
_cell.length_b   1.000
_cell.length_c   1.000
_cell.angle_alpha   90.00
_cell.angle_beta   90.00
_cell.angle_gamma   90.00
#
_symmetry.space_group_name_H-M   'P 1'
#
loop_
_entity.id
_entity.type
_entity.pdbx_description
1 polymer ?
#
loop_
_entity_poly.entity_id
_entity_poly.type
_entity_poly.pdbx_seq_one_letter_code
_entity_poly.pdbx_strand_id
1 'polypeptide(L)' 'MPTEFELRRKNEKFAKAAREGKKPTHASRLEKLSKRSPINLWALGVICFVVIGGGMLVFELVRTIFL' A
#
# COMPACT_ATOMS: atom_id res chain seq x y z
N MET A 1 8.72 4.23 -36.91
CA MET A 1 7.25 4.34 -36.72
C MET A 1 6.72 2.93 -36.50
N PRO A 2 5.79 2.70 -35.55
CA PRO A 2 5.25 1.37 -35.33
C PRO A 2 4.49 0.91 -36.57
N THR A 3 4.60 -0.36 -36.91
CA THR A 3 3.89 -0.94 -38.06
C THR A 3 2.43 -1.24 -37.71
N GLU A 4 1.56 -1.36 -38.72
CA GLU A 4 0.13 -1.66 -38.52
C GLU A 4 -0.08 -2.96 -37.74
N PHE A 5 0.78 -3.95 -37.95
CA PHE A 5 0.76 -5.20 -37.20
C PHE A 5 1.04 -5.00 -35.70
N GLU A 6 2.02 -4.16 -35.36
CA GLU A 6 2.33 -3.83 -33.97
C GLU A 6 1.20 -3.07 -33.28
N LEU A 7 0.53 -2.17 -34.01
CA LEU A 7 -0.63 -1.41 -33.52
C LEU A 7 -1.81 -2.34 -33.25
N ARG A 8 -2.12 -3.26 -34.17
CA ARG A 8 -3.18 -4.27 -33.98
C ARG A 8 -2.92 -5.15 -32.77
N ARG A 9 -1.68 -5.65 -32.63
CA ARG A 9 -1.28 -6.49 -31.49
C ARG A 9 -1.37 -5.75 -30.15
N LYS A 10 -1.10 -4.44 -30.12
CA LYS A 10 -1.32 -3.61 -28.91
C LYS A 10 -2.81 -3.46 -28.61
N ASN A 11 -3.64 -3.16 -29.61
CA ASN A 11 -5.09 -3.00 -29.43
C ASN A 11 -5.74 -4.29 -28.93
N GLU A 12 -5.34 -5.44 -29.46
CA GLU A 12 -5.81 -6.75 -28.97
C GLU A 12 -5.47 -6.98 -27.50
N LYS A 13 -4.25 -6.62 -27.08
CA LYS A 13 -3.84 -6.70 -25.66
C LYS A 13 -4.67 -5.77 -24.77
N PHE A 14 -4.92 -4.54 -25.20
CA PHE A 14 -5.76 -3.60 -24.46
C PHE A 14 -7.22 -4.08 -24.37
N ALA A 15 -7.79 -4.58 -25.48
CA ALA A 15 -9.15 -5.12 -25.52
C ALA A 15 -9.29 -6.37 -24.62
N LYS A 16 -8.30 -7.25 -24.61
CA LYS A 16 -8.27 -8.42 -23.71
C LYS A 16 -8.17 -8.00 -22.24
N ALA A 17 -7.28 -7.06 -21.91
CA ALA A 17 -7.14 -6.55 -20.54
C ALA A 17 -8.42 -5.88 -20.04
N ALA A 18 -9.11 -5.11 -20.89
CA ALA A 18 -10.40 -4.51 -20.58
C ALA A 18 -11.49 -5.55 -20.32
N ARG A 19 -11.54 -6.64 -21.11
CA ARG A 19 -12.46 -7.77 -20.90
C ARG A 19 -12.18 -8.53 -19.60
N GLU A 20 -10.90 -8.61 -19.20
CA GLU A 20 -10.48 -9.20 -17.91
C GLU A 20 -10.74 -8.27 -16.71
N GLY A 21 -11.36 -7.11 -16.91
CA GLY A 21 -11.64 -6.13 -15.84
C GLY A 21 -10.39 -5.44 -15.28
N LYS A 22 -9.22 -5.66 -15.90
CA LYS A 22 -7.97 -4.98 -15.53
C LYS A 22 -7.98 -3.61 -16.17
N LYS A 23 -7.56 -2.58 -15.43
CA LYS A 23 -7.34 -1.24 -16.01
C LYS A 23 -6.31 -1.36 -17.14
N PRO A 24 -6.71 -1.12 -18.41
CA PRO A 24 -5.82 -1.27 -19.56
C PRO A 24 -4.76 -0.15 -19.61
N THR A 25 -4.93 0.88 -18.77
CA THR A 25 -4.01 2.00 -18.63
C THR A 25 -3.07 1.78 -17.45
N HIS A 26 -1.78 2.04 -17.64
CA HIS A 26 -0.84 2.09 -16.52
C HIS A 26 -1.31 3.10 -15.47
N ALA A 27 -1.37 2.68 -14.21
CA ALA A 27 -1.68 3.59 -13.11
C ALA A 27 -0.72 4.79 -13.16
N SER A 28 -1.30 6.00 -13.19
CA SER A 28 -0.53 7.23 -13.21
C SER A 28 0.40 7.28 -11.99
N ARG A 29 1.52 8.00 -12.11
CA ARG A 29 2.46 8.20 -10.99
C ARG A 29 1.71 8.73 -9.75
N LEU A 30 0.73 9.61 -9.97
CA LEU A 30 -0.12 10.17 -8.93
C LEU A 30 -1.03 9.11 -8.27
N GLU A 31 -1.62 8.20 -9.05
CA GLU A 31 -2.45 7.11 -8.53
C GLU A 31 -1.61 6.12 -7.70
N LYS A 32 -0.37 5.84 -8.12
CA LYS A 32 0.57 5.01 -7.36
C LYS A 32 0.99 5.65 -6.04
N LEU A 33 1.26 6.96 -6.04
CA LEU A 33 1.59 7.71 -4.83
C LEU A 33 0.41 7.77 -3.86
N SER A 34 -0.82 7.96 -4.36
CA SER A 34 -2.02 8.01 -3.51
C SER A 34 -2.31 6.71 -2.75
N LYS A 35 -1.89 5.56 -3.30
CA LYS A 35 -2.10 4.23 -2.70
C LYS A 35 -0.94 3.78 -1.81
N ARG A 36 0.15 4.55 -1.75
CA ARG A 36 1.31 4.19 -0.94
C ARG A 36 1.01 4.57 0.51
N SER A 37 1.13 3.62 1.44
CA SER A 37 0.99 3.94 2.85
C SER A 37 2.08 4.95 3.26
N PRO A 38 1.74 5.99 4.05
CA PRO A 38 2.72 6.96 4.51
C PRO A 38 3.67 6.38 5.57
N ILE A 39 3.26 5.29 6.23
CA ILE A 39 3.99 4.64 7.31
C ILE A 39 4.47 3.26 6.84
N ASN A 40 5.73 2.97 7.14
CA ASN A 40 6.33 1.66 6.92
C ASN A 40 5.78 0.65 7.95
N LEU A 41 5.58 -0.60 7.55
CA LEU A 41 5.04 -1.66 8.40
C LEU A 41 5.85 -1.84 9.70
N TRP A 42 7.17 -1.64 9.62
CA TRP A 42 8.07 -1.71 10.77
C TRP A 42 7.82 -0.59 11.79
N ALA A 43 7.60 0.64 11.30
CA ALA A 43 7.26 1.78 12.16
C ALA A 43 5.89 1.59 12.83
N LEU A 44 4.91 1.03 12.11
CA LEU A 44 3.62 0.67 12.68
C LEU A 44 3.77 -0.39 13.79
N GLY A 45 4.64 -1.40 13.58
CA GLY A 45 4.96 -2.42 14.58
C GLY A 45 5.56 -1.84 15.85
N VAL A 46 6.51 -0.90 15.74
CA VAL A 46 7.10 -0.23 16.91
C VAL A 46 6.05 0.59 17.65
N ILE A 47 5.19 1.34 16.94
CA ILE A 47 4.11 2.11 17.57
C ILE A 47 3.17 1.19 18.34
N CYS A 48 2.71 0.10 17.72
CA CYS A 48 1.87 -0.89 18.40
C CYS A 48 2.58 -1.51 19.62
N PHE A 49 3.86 -1.84 19.50
CA PHE A 49 4.65 -2.40 20.61
C PHE A 49 4.79 -1.40 21.77
N VAL A 50 5.01 -0.11 21.48
CA VAL A 50 5.10 0.93 22.51
C VAL A 50 3.73 1.20 23.15
N VAL A 51 2.65 1.22 22.38
CA VAL A 51 1.30 1.44 22.93
C VAL A 51 0.86 0.26 23.80
N ILE A 52 1.06 -0.98 23.34
CA ILE A 52 0.64 -2.19 24.05
C ILE A 52 1.63 -2.53 25.18
N GLY A 53 2.94 -2.52 24.91
CA GLY A 53 3.98 -2.88 25.87
C GLY A 53 4.46 -1.73 26.75
N GLY A 54 4.55 -0.51 26.22
CA GLY A 54 4.90 0.67 27.01
C GLY A 54 3.75 1.12 27.93
N GLY A 55 2.50 0.98 27.50
CA GLY A 55 1.33 1.20 28.36
C GLY A 55 1.30 0.23 29.55
N MET A 56 1.74 -1.02 29.34
CA MET A 56 1.88 -2.03 30.40
C MET A 56 2.94 -1.63 31.44
N LEU A 57 4.05 -1.01 31.04
CA LEU A 57 5.07 -0.49 31.96
C LEU A 57 4.59 0.75 32.74
N VAL A 58 3.87 1.66 32.09
CA VAL A 58 3.29 2.83 32.79
C VAL A 58 2.24 2.39 33.81
N PHE A 59 1.39 1.44 33.46
CA PHE A 59 0.43 0.86 34.40
C PHE A 59 1.12 0.21 35.60
N GLU A 60 2.17 -0.60 35.36
CA GLU A 60 2.92 -1.26 36.43
C GLU A 60 3.65 -0.25 37.33
N LEU A 61 4.23 0.80 36.75
CA LEU A 61 4.88 1.88 37.50
C LEU A 61 3.90 2.71 38.33
N VAL A 62 2.74 3.08 37.76
CA VAL A 62 1.68 3.78 38.50
C VAL A 62 1.16 2.89 39.62
N ARG A 63 0.95 1.59 39.37
CA ARG A 63 0.57 0.64 40.40
C ARG A 63 1.61 0.58 41.52
N THR A 64 2.89 0.40 41.20
CA THR A 64 3.97 0.29 42.18
C THR A 64 4.10 1.54 43.06
N ILE A 65 3.81 2.72 42.52
CA ILE A 65 3.94 3.99 43.26
C ILE A 65 2.68 4.32 44.07
N PHE A 66 1.48 3.97 43.58
CA PHE A 66 0.21 4.41 44.15
C PHE A 66 -0.63 3.32 44.84
N LEU A 67 -0.24 2.04 44.76
CA LEU A 67 -1.03 0.87 45.20
C LEU A 67 -0.17 -0.11 46.01
#